data_AF-A0AAE1CUA0-F1
#
_entry.id   AF-A0AAE1CUA0-F1
#
_cell.length_a   1.000
_cell.length_b   1.000
_cell.length_c   1.000
_cell.angle_alpha   90.00
_cell.angle_beta   90.00
_cell.angle_gamma   90.00
#
_symmetry.space_group_name_H-M   'P 1'
#
loop_
_entity.id
_entity.type
_entity.pdbx_description
1 polymer ?
#
loop_
_entity_poly.entity_id
_entity_poly.type
_entity_poly.pdbx_seq_one_letter_code
_entity_poly.pdbx_strand_id
1 'polypeptide(L)'
;MIDMRQVSVKEQQDWKIPPCISNWKNNRGYTIPLDKRLAADGRGLQGVHINENFAKLAEALYIADRKAREAVEMRVNLEKSKVKTIKEKKEQNLRDLAMKAREERAGIRREEPVAGADKDEGLLERDELRKDRAKDRQRERNIARAAPDKRNRLQREKDRDISEQIALGKPNPNAAGGSRETQFDQRLFNQSK
;
A
#
# COMPACT_ATOMS: atom_id res chain seq x y z
N MET A 1 39.04 -27.44 92.42
CA MET A 1 37.59 -27.15 92.29
C MET A 1 37.46 -26.14 91.17
N ILE A 2 36.75 -26.47 90.09
CA ILE A 2 36.48 -25.49 89.02
C ILE A 2 35.20 -24.77 89.44
N ASP A 3 35.31 -23.48 89.77
CA ASP A 3 34.15 -22.65 90.05
C ASP A 3 33.35 -22.44 88.75
N MET A 4 32.15 -23.00 88.68
CA MET A 4 31.23 -22.72 87.58
C MET A 4 30.62 -21.34 87.76
N ARG A 5 30.95 -20.42 86.83
CA ARG A 5 30.30 -19.11 86.74
C ARG A 5 28.80 -19.31 86.47
N GLN A 6 27.96 -18.70 87.32
CA GLN A 6 26.51 -18.72 87.16
C GLN A 6 26.10 -17.90 85.95
N VAL A 7 25.26 -18.48 85.09
CA VAL A 7 24.72 -17.82 83.90
C VAL A 7 23.69 -16.77 84.32
N SER A 8 23.79 -15.58 83.76
CA SER A 8 22.82 -14.51 84.03
C SER A 8 21.53 -14.72 83.23
N VAL A 9 20.40 -14.23 83.72
CA VAL A 9 19.10 -14.34 83.02
C VAL A 9 19.14 -13.68 81.64
N LYS A 10 19.86 -12.56 81.50
CA LYS A 10 20.04 -11.87 80.23
C LYS A 10 20.83 -12.71 79.23
N GLU A 11 21.93 -13.30 79.67
CA GLU A 11 22.74 -14.20 78.85
C GLU A 11 21.90 -15.39 78.38
N GLN A 12 21.12 -16.01 79.27
CA GLN A 12 20.21 -17.10 78.88
C GLN A 12 19.18 -16.68 77.81
N GLN A 13 18.70 -15.43 77.84
CA GLN A 13 17.75 -14.90 76.85
C GLN A 13 18.41 -14.61 75.50
N ASP A 14 19.60 -14.01 75.50
CA ASP A 14 20.36 -13.69 74.29
C ASP A 14 20.74 -14.96 73.51
N TRP A 15 20.93 -16.09 74.22
CA TRP A 15 21.21 -17.39 73.63
C TRP A 15 19.95 -18.20 73.25
N LYS A 16 18.75 -17.61 73.34
CA LYS A 16 17.52 -18.30 72.93
C LYS A 16 17.40 -18.38 71.42
N ILE A 17 17.61 -19.58 70.88
CA ILE A 17 17.53 -19.84 69.44
C ILE A 17 16.07 -19.81 68.96
N PRO A 18 15.70 -18.97 67.97
CA PRO A 18 14.36 -18.96 67.38
C PRO A 18 14.03 -20.28 66.66
N PRO A 19 12.75 -20.69 66.62
CA PRO A 19 12.34 -21.88 65.89
C PRO A 19 12.53 -21.71 64.37
N CYS A 20 13.06 -22.76 63.73
CA CYS A 20 13.23 -22.77 62.27
C CYS A 20 11.89 -23.03 61.57
N ILE A 21 11.30 -21.99 60.99
CA ILE A 21 10.11 -22.09 60.15
C ILE A 21 10.56 -22.11 58.69
N SER A 22 10.29 -23.21 57.99
CA SER A 22 10.66 -23.34 56.58
C SER A 22 9.50 -22.98 55.65
N ASN A 23 9.82 -22.37 54.50
CA ASN A 23 8.85 -22.08 53.45
C ASN A 23 8.46 -23.32 52.61
N TRP A 24 9.20 -24.43 52.71
CA TRP A 24 9.00 -25.63 51.88
C TRP A 24 8.50 -26.87 52.62
N LYS A 25 8.82 -27.04 53.91
CA LYS A 25 8.56 -28.27 54.67
C LYS A 25 7.77 -28.00 55.95
N ASN A 26 6.72 -28.80 56.15
CA ASN A 26 5.90 -28.81 57.36
C ASN A 26 5.50 -30.25 57.71
N ASN A 27 6.49 -31.06 58.10
CA ASN A 27 6.31 -32.51 58.27
C ASN A 27 5.30 -32.89 59.36
N ARG A 28 5.10 -32.02 60.36
CA ARG A 28 4.16 -32.20 61.46
C ARG A 28 2.83 -31.46 61.28
N GLY A 29 2.65 -30.77 60.14
CA GLY A 29 1.39 -30.10 59.81
C GLY A 29 1.00 -28.95 60.74
N TYR A 30 1.96 -28.25 61.37
CA TYR A 30 1.65 -27.14 62.27
C TYR A 30 0.90 -26.01 61.54
N THR A 31 -0.11 -25.44 62.19
CA THR A 31 -0.78 -24.21 61.74
C THR A 31 0.07 -23.01 62.13
N ILE A 32 0.79 -22.45 61.15
CA ILE A 32 1.73 -21.34 61.35
C ILE A 32 1.15 -20.10 60.67
N PRO A 33 1.02 -18.97 61.38
CA PRO A 33 0.48 -17.73 60.83
C PRO A 33 1.42 -17.11 59.78
N LEU A 34 0.87 -16.26 58.91
CA LEU A 34 1.56 -15.73 57.73
C LEU A 34 2.75 -14.84 58.07
N ASP A 35 2.65 -14.04 59.12
CA ASP A 35 3.73 -13.17 59.60
C ASP A 35 5.00 -13.97 59.91
N LYS A 36 4.86 -15.13 60.57
CA LYS A 36 5.99 -15.99 60.94
C LYS A 36 6.58 -16.75 59.76
N ARG A 37 5.79 -17.05 58.73
CA ARG A 37 6.29 -17.63 57.48
C ARG A 37 7.04 -16.59 56.64
N LEU A 38 6.50 -15.38 56.57
CA LEU A 38 7.06 -14.30 55.77
C LEU A 38 8.27 -13.62 56.45
N ALA A 39 8.40 -13.72 57.77
CA ALA A 39 9.48 -13.09 58.53
C ALA A 39 10.89 -13.50 58.05
N ALA A 40 11.06 -14.75 57.57
CA ALA A 40 12.34 -15.27 57.09
C ALA A 40 12.59 -15.01 55.59
N ASP A 41 11.63 -14.42 54.89
CA ASP A 41 11.65 -14.31 53.43
C ASP A 41 12.72 -13.32 52.93
N GLY A 42 13.15 -12.36 53.77
CA GLY A 42 14.27 -11.44 53.47
C GLY A 42 14.06 -10.50 52.28
N ARG A 43 13.10 -10.79 51.38
CA ARG A 43 12.73 -10.00 50.21
C ARG A 43 12.28 -8.59 50.59
N GLY A 44 11.64 -8.42 51.75
CA GLY A 44 11.27 -7.11 52.29
C GLY A 44 12.43 -6.30 52.86
N LEU A 45 13.60 -6.91 53.05
CA LEU A 45 14.82 -6.24 53.52
C LEU A 45 15.67 -5.70 52.36
N GLN A 46 15.45 -6.22 51.14
CA GLN A 46 16.18 -5.77 49.96
C GLN A 46 15.50 -4.53 49.35
N GLY A 47 16.10 -3.36 49.57
CA GLY A 47 15.74 -2.16 48.82
C GLY A 47 16.10 -2.33 47.34
N VAL A 48 15.11 -2.21 46.46
CA VAL A 48 15.36 -2.17 45.01
C VAL A 48 15.93 -0.81 44.67
N HIS A 49 17.19 -0.78 44.23
CA HIS A 49 17.88 0.43 43.77
C HIS A 49 18.04 0.35 42.24
N ILE A 50 17.77 1.44 41.54
CA ILE A 50 17.86 1.51 40.07
C ILE A 50 19.09 2.34 39.68
N ASN A 51 19.83 1.86 38.66
CA ASN A 51 21.01 2.53 38.14
C ASN A 51 20.64 3.67 37.16
N GLU A 52 21.30 4.82 37.25
CA GLU A 52 21.12 5.97 36.35
C GLU A 52 21.45 5.68 34.88
N ASN A 53 22.29 4.67 34.60
CA ASN A 53 22.62 4.28 33.23
C ASN A 53 21.38 3.84 32.43
N PHE A 54 20.33 3.37 33.10
CA PHE A 54 19.07 3.04 32.44
C PHE A 54 18.39 4.29 31.86
N ALA A 55 18.45 5.44 32.57
CA ALA A 55 17.91 6.70 32.07
C ALA A 55 18.72 7.21 30.87
N LYS A 56 20.06 7.21 30.97
CA LYS A 56 20.96 7.63 29.87
C LYS A 56 20.74 6.78 28.61
N LEU A 57 20.56 5.47 28.76
CA LEU A 57 20.28 4.57 27.64
C LEU A 57 18.91 4.87 27.01
N ALA A 58 17.87 5.05 27.82
CA ALA A 58 16.54 5.36 27.33
C ALA A 58 16.51 6.68 26.54
N GLU A 59 17.18 7.71 27.06
CA GLU A 59 17.31 9.00 26.38
C GLU A 59 18.08 8.88 25.06
N ALA A 60 19.19 8.15 25.05
CA ALA A 60 19.98 7.92 23.85
C ALA A 60 19.17 7.22 22.75
N LEU A 61 18.39 6.19 23.12
CA LEU A 61 17.50 5.49 22.19
C LEU A 61 16.40 6.41 21.66
N TYR A 62 15.81 7.26 22.51
CA TYR A 62 14.77 8.19 22.09
C TYR A 62 15.31 9.23 21.08
N ILE A 63 16.50 9.77 21.34
CA ILE A 63 17.17 10.71 20.42
C ILE A 63 17.52 10.01 19.11
N ALA A 64 18.02 8.77 19.17
CA ALA A 64 18.37 7.99 18.00
C ALA A 64 17.14 7.71 17.12
N ASP A 65 16.01 7.29 17.71
CA ASP A 65 14.78 7.03 16.96
C ASP A 65 14.25 8.29 16.29
N ARG A 66 14.23 9.42 17.01
CA ARG A 66 13.79 10.70 16.43
C ARG A 66 14.64 11.10 15.22
N LYS A 67 15.98 11.05 15.35
CA LYS A 67 16.89 11.36 14.25
C LYS A 67 16.75 10.38 13.08
N ALA A 68 16.52 9.09 13.35
CA ALA A 68 16.30 8.10 12.31
C ALA A 68 15.03 8.39 11.51
N ARG A 69 13.93 8.75 12.19
CA ARG A 69 12.67 9.14 11.53
C ARG A 69 12.83 10.39 10.66
N GLU A 70 13.46 11.44 11.19
CA GLU A 70 13.75 12.66 10.44
C GLU A 70 14.59 12.36 9.19
N ALA A 71 15.63 11.53 9.31
CA ALA A 71 16.46 11.13 8.18
C ALA A 71 15.68 10.34 7.11
N VAL A 72 14.80 9.43 7.53
CA VAL A 72 13.95 8.66 6.61
C VAL A 72 12.97 9.59 5.89
N GLU A 73 12.30 10.49 6.62
CA GLU A 73 11.36 11.44 6.03
C GLU A 73 12.03 12.35 5.00
N MET A 74 13.21 12.90 5.33
CA MET A 74 14.00 13.71 4.39
C MET A 74 14.36 12.93 3.13
N ARG A 75 14.79 11.66 3.25
CA ARG A 75 15.10 10.81 2.09
C ARG A 75 13.88 10.58 1.22
N VAL A 76 12.74 10.23 1.83
CA VAL A 76 11.48 10.01 1.11
C VAL A 76 11.04 11.28 0.37
N ASN A 77 11.16 12.45 0.99
CA ASN A 77 10.80 13.72 0.35
C ASN A 77 11.73 14.06 -0.83
N LEU A 78 13.03 13.82 -0.68
CA LEU A 78 14.00 14.00 -1.78
C LEU A 78 13.74 13.04 -2.94
N GLU A 79 13.47 11.77 -2.65
CA GLU A 79 13.13 10.77 -3.67
C GLU A 79 11.85 11.14 -4.42
N LYS A 80 10.81 11.57 -3.70
CA LYS A 80 9.56 12.07 -4.33
C LYS A 80 9.83 13.25 -5.26
N SER A 81 10.65 14.22 -4.85
CA SER A 81 11.02 15.37 -5.68
C SER A 81 11.84 14.95 -6.91
N LYS A 82 12.78 14.00 -6.77
CA LYS A 82 13.53 13.43 -7.90
C LYS A 82 12.60 12.72 -8.89
N VAL A 83 11.68 11.90 -8.41
CA VAL A 83 10.71 11.21 -9.28
C VAL A 83 9.82 12.22 -10.02
N LYS A 84 9.35 13.27 -9.35
CA LYS A 84 8.58 14.36 -10.00
C LYS A 84 9.38 15.05 -11.10
N THR A 85 10.60 15.50 -10.82
CA THR A 85 11.46 16.16 -11.81
C THR A 85 11.81 15.25 -12.99
N ILE A 86 12.06 13.95 -12.77
CA ILE A 86 12.26 12.98 -13.85
C ILE A 86 11.00 12.84 -14.71
N LYS A 87 9.83 12.77 -14.08
CA LYS A 87 8.54 12.68 -14.78
C LYS A 87 8.26 13.94 -15.61
N GLU A 88 8.49 15.12 -15.06
CA GLU A 88 8.33 16.40 -15.74
C GLU A 88 9.26 16.53 -16.95
N LYS A 89 10.55 16.18 -16.81
CA LYS A 89 11.51 16.16 -17.93
C LYS A 89 11.08 15.16 -19.02
N LYS A 90 10.60 13.98 -18.62
CA LYS A 90 10.10 12.99 -19.58
C LYS A 90 8.87 13.51 -20.33
N GLU A 91 7.96 14.20 -19.64
CA GLU A 91 6.79 14.81 -20.26
C GLU A 91 7.16 15.97 -21.20
N GLN A 92 8.10 16.82 -20.81
CA GLN A 92 8.65 17.88 -21.66
C GLN A 92 9.27 17.31 -22.94
N ASN A 93 10.16 16.31 -22.81
CA ASN A 93 10.77 15.66 -23.96
C ASN A 93 9.72 15.05 -24.92
N LEU A 94 8.65 14.45 -24.39
CA LEU A 94 7.56 13.92 -25.21
C LEU A 94 6.75 15.03 -25.89
N ARG A 95 6.55 16.17 -25.23
CA ARG A 95 5.90 17.34 -25.81
C ARG A 95 6.72 17.94 -26.95
N ASP A 96 8.02 18.10 -26.76
CA ASP A 96 8.93 18.64 -27.79
C ASP A 96 8.99 17.71 -29.00
N LEU A 97 9.07 16.39 -28.77
CA LEU A 97 9.03 15.39 -29.84
C LEU A 97 7.70 15.45 -30.62
N ALA A 98 6.57 15.59 -29.91
CA ALA A 98 5.26 15.72 -30.54
C ALA A 98 5.11 17.05 -31.31
N MET A 99 5.69 18.15 -30.80
CA MET A 99 5.71 19.44 -31.48
C MET A 99 6.51 19.37 -32.78
N LYS A 100 7.74 18.83 -32.73
CA LYS A 100 8.58 18.61 -33.91
C LYS A 100 7.88 17.73 -34.95
N ALA A 101 7.29 16.60 -34.54
CA ALA A 101 6.54 15.74 -35.45
C ALA A 101 5.32 16.44 -36.09
N ARG A 102 4.67 17.37 -35.39
CA ARG A 102 3.59 18.20 -35.95
C ARG A 102 4.12 19.24 -36.93
N GLU A 103 5.25 19.86 -36.63
CA GLU A 103 5.92 20.84 -37.50
C GLU A 103 6.40 20.18 -38.80
N GLU A 104 7.05 19.01 -38.74
CA GLU A 104 7.45 18.24 -39.92
C GLU A 104 6.23 17.88 -40.79
N ARG A 105 5.13 17.43 -40.16
CA ARG A 105 3.88 17.13 -40.87
C ARG A 105 3.20 18.38 -41.45
N ALA A 106 3.33 19.54 -40.81
CA ALA A 106 2.79 20.81 -41.28
C ALA A 106 3.66 21.42 -42.40
N GLY A 107 4.98 21.24 -42.34
CA GLY A 107 5.94 21.62 -43.38
C GLY A 107 5.69 20.89 -44.69
N ILE A 108 5.38 19.58 -44.63
CA ILE A 108 4.94 18.79 -45.80
C ILE A 108 3.60 19.30 -46.38
N ARG A 109 2.80 20.06 -45.62
CA ARG A 109 1.50 20.58 -46.07
C ARG A 109 1.49 21.98 -46.65
N ARG A 110 2.61 22.73 -46.65
CA ARG A 110 2.55 24.15 -47.02
C ARG A 110 3.34 24.62 -48.22
N GLU A 111 4.23 23.84 -48.81
CA GLU A 111 4.91 24.24 -50.04
C GLU A 111 5.09 23.03 -50.96
N GLU A 112 4.13 22.84 -51.86
CA GLU A 112 4.38 22.30 -53.21
C GLU A 112 3.08 22.41 -54.06
N PRO A 113 2.99 23.35 -55.02
CA PRO A 113 2.00 23.31 -56.08
C PRO A 113 2.46 22.31 -57.15
N VAL A 114 2.56 21.02 -56.80
CA VAL A 114 2.79 19.97 -57.80
C VAL A 114 1.46 19.70 -58.52
N ALA A 115 1.48 20.03 -59.81
CA ALA A 115 0.52 19.63 -60.82
C ALA A 115 0.42 18.10 -60.88
N GLY A 116 -0.80 17.54 -60.74
CA GLY A 116 -1.03 16.10 -60.93
C GLY A 116 -2.16 15.53 -60.08
N ALA A 117 -3.38 15.61 -60.61
CA ALA A 117 -4.52 14.67 -60.57
C ALA A 117 -4.83 13.70 -59.38
N ASP A 118 -4.18 13.74 -58.21
CA ASP A 118 -4.40 12.72 -57.14
C ASP A 118 -4.81 13.31 -55.77
N LYS A 119 -5.11 14.61 -55.72
CA LYS A 119 -5.48 15.33 -54.47
C LYS A 119 -6.96 15.23 -54.10
N ASP A 120 -7.82 14.70 -54.96
CA ASP A 120 -9.27 14.73 -54.75
C ASP A 120 -9.75 13.66 -53.77
N GLU A 121 -9.23 12.43 -53.83
CA GLU A 121 -9.72 11.31 -52.99
C GLU A 121 -9.53 11.56 -51.49
N GLY A 122 -8.34 12.00 -51.04
CA GLY A 122 -8.07 12.24 -49.61
C GLY A 122 -8.68 13.54 -49.04
N LEU A 123 -9.25 14.40 -49.89
CA LEU A 123 -10.09 15.53 -49.50
C LEU A 123 -11.56 15.10 -49.41
N LEU A 124 -12.02 14.33 -50.41
CA LEU A 124 -13.36 13.74 -50.45
C LEU A 124 -13.59 12.82 -49.24
N GLU A 125 -12.67 11.91 -48.94
CA GLU A 125 -12.77 11.01 -47.79
C GLU A 125 -12.86 11.78 -46.46
N ARG A 126 -12.14 12.90 -46.36
CA ARG A 126 -12.17 13.77 -45.17
C ARG A 126 -13.47 14.55 -45.04
N ASP A 127 -14.03 14.99 -46.16
CA ASP A 127 -15.33 15.66 -46.22
C ASP A 127 -16.49 14.69 -46.03
N GLU A 128 -16.38 13.45 -46.49
CA GLU A 128 -17.29 12.37 -46.14
C GLU A 128 -17.26 12.07 -44.66
N LEU A 129 -16.08 11.98 -44.03
CA LEU A 129 -15.95 11.76 -42.59
C LEU A 129 -16.47 12.96 -41.75
N ARG A 130 -16.48 14.17 -42.32
CA ARG A 130 -17.16 15.34 -41.73
C ARG A 130 -18.68 15.25 -41.89
N LYS A 131 -19.16 14.88 -43.08
CA LYS A 131 -20.58 14.69 -43.39
C LYS A 131 -21.19 13.56 -42.57
N ASP A 132 -20.48 12.46 -42.38
CA ASP A 132 -20.93 11.32 -41.56
C ASP A 132 -21.00 11.71 -40.08
N ARG A 133 -19.98 12.39 -39.53
CA ARG A 133 -20.09 12.95 -38.16
C ARG A 133 -21.19 14.00 -38.01
N ALA A 134 -21.51 14.74 -39.07
CA ALA A 134 -22.65 15.67 -39.05
C ALA A 134 -23.98 14.92 -39.07
N LYS A 135 -24.11 13.88 -39.92
CA LYS A 135 -25.27 12.99 -39.98
C LYS A 135 -25.49 12.24 -38.67
N ASP A 136 -24.44 11.75 -38.02
CA ASP A 136 -24.55 11.05 -36.74
C ASP A 136 -24.98 11.99 -35.62
N ARG A 137 -24.42 13.20 -35.53
CA ARG A 137 -24.91 14.23 -34.60
C ARG A 137 -26.35 14.65 -34.89
N GLN A 138 -26.79 14.57 -36.15
CA GLN A 138 -28.17 14.83 -36.53
C GLN A 138 -29.10 13.67 -36.16
N ARG A 139 -28.67 12.42 -36.37
CA ARG A 139 -29.37 11.22 -35.90
C ARG A 139 -29.50 11.22 -34.38
N GLU A 140 -28.42 11.50 -33.64
CA GLU A 140 -28.45 11.59 -32.18
C GLU A 140 -29.39 12.70 -31.70
N ARG A 141 -29.39 13.87 -32.34
CA ARG A 141 -30.34 14.95 -32.03
C ARG A 141 -31.79 14.56 -32.34
N ASN A 142 -32.04 13.87 -33.45
CA ASN A 142 -33.38 13.39 -33.79
C ASN A 142 -33.86 12.29 -32.83
N ILE A 143 -32.99 11.36 -32.43
CA ILE A 143 -33.28 10.34 -31.43
C ILE A 143 -33.56 10.99 -30.06
N ALA A 144 -32.76 12.00 -29.67
CA ALA A 144 -32.97 12.76 -28.45
C ALA A 144 -34.29 13.55 -28.45
N ARG A 145 -34.79 13.95 -29.63
CA ARG A 145 -36.05 14.69 -29.80
C ARG A 145 -37.27 13.76 -29.94
N ALA A 146 -37.12 12.57 -30.51
CA ALA A 146 -38.22 11.65 -30.80
C ALA A 146 -38.59 10.73 -29.64
N ALA A 147 -37.67 10.41 -28.72
CA ALA A 147 -37.95 9.57 -27.56
C ALA A 147 -36.94 9.81 -26.40
N PRO A 148 -37.16 10.84 -25.56
CA PRO A 148 -36.24 11.19 -24.47
C PRO A 148 -36.04 10.05 -23.45
N ASP A 149 -37.05 9.21 -23.21
CA ASP A 149 -36.97 8.13 -22.23
C ASP A 149 -36.07 6.95 -22.67
N LYS A 150 -35.97 6.72 -23.99
CA LYS A 150 -35.12 5.65 -24.55
C LYS A 150 -33.64 6.06 -24.58
N ARG A 151 -33.35 7.37 -24.59
CA ARG A 151 -31.98 7.93 -24.57
C ARG A 151 -31.25 7.55 -23.29
N ASN A 152 -31.87 7.77 -22.13
CA ASN A 152 -31.21 7.52 -20.85
C ASN A 152 -30.87 6.04 -20.68
N ARG A 153 -31.74 5.15 -21.18
CA ARG A 153 -31.48 3.70 -21.19
C ARG A 153 -30.34 3.29 -22.12
N LEU A 154 -30.28 3.82 -23.35
CA LEU A 154 -29.22 3.49 -24.32
C LEU A 154 -27.86 4.07 -23.91
N GLN A 155 -27.83 5.29 -23.38
CA GLN A 155 -26.60 5.96 -22.94
C GLN A 155 -26.01 5.25 -21.72
N ARG A 156 -26.85 4.92 -20.74
CA ARG A 156 -26.48 4.15 -19.54
C ARG A 156 -26.13 2.71 -19.85
N GLU A 157 -26.37 2.20 -21.06
CA GLU A 157 -25.88 0.89 -21.49
C GLU A 157 -24.53 0.99 -22.20
N LYS A 158 -24.25 2.10 -22.89
CA LYS A 158 -22.95 2.41 -23.49
C LYS A 158 -21.88 2.72 -22.44
N ASP A 159 -22.24 3.40 -21.35
CA ASP A 159 -21.30 3.86 -20.32
C ASP A 159 -21.12 2.87 -19.15
N ARG A 160 -21.64 1.62 -19.25
CA ARG A 160 -21.45 0.62 -18.18
C ARG A 160 -20.03 0.09 -18.19
N ASP A 161 -19.41 0.03 -17.02
CA ASP A 161 -18.10 -0.59 -16.84
C ASP A 161 -18.14 -2.07 -17.24
N ILE A 162 -17.01 -2.58 -17.74
CA ILE A 162 -16.87 -3.94 -18.27
C ILE A 162 -17.27 -5.00 -17.23
N SER A 163 -16.98 -4.75 -15.95
CA SER A 163 -17.38 -5.62 -14.84
C SER A 163 -18.91 -5.69 -14.66
N GLU A 164 -19.62 -4.57 -14.81
CA GLU A 164 -21.09 -4.52 -14.72
C GLU A 164 -21.75 -5.16 -15.95
N GLN A 165 -21.16 -4.99 -17.14
CA GLN A 165 -21.64 -5.66 -18.35
C GLN A 165 -21.55 -7.19 -18.24
N ILE A 166 -20.48 -7.71 -17.64
CA ILE A 166 -20.30 -9.15 -17.37
C ILE A 166 -21.32 -9.66 -16.35
N ALA A 167 -21.54 -8.92 -15.25
CA ALA A 167 -22.54 -9.29 -14.23
C ALA A 167 -23.99 -9.29 -14.77
N LEU A 168 -24.26 -8.46 -15.78
CA LEU A 168 -25.55 -8.40 -16.48
C LEU A 168 -25.67 -9.38 -17.66
N GLY A 169 -24.67 -10.24 -17.87
CA GLY A 169 -24.68 -11.26 -18.92
C GLY A 169 -24.69 -10.71 -20.35
N LYS A 170 -24.28 -9.44 -20.55
CA LYS A 170 -24.21 -8.86 -21.90
C LYS A 170 -22.97 -9.39 -22.64
N PRO A 171 -23.10 -9.85 -23.90
CA PRO A 171 -21.96 -10.37 -24.64
C PRO A 171 -20.94 -9.25 -24.87
N ASN A 172 -19.72 -9.44 -24.37
CA ASN A 172 -18.62 -8.52 -24.58
C ASN A 172 -18.15 -8.62 -26.05
N PRO A 173 -18.29 -7.57 -26.88
CA PRO A 173 -17.86 -7.63 -28.28
C PRO A 173 -16.34 -7.84 -28.41
N ASN A 174 -15.56 -7.45 -27.39
CA ASN A 174 -14.12 -7.70 -27.34
C ASN A 174 -13.76 -9.11 -26.84
N ALA A 175 -14.69 -9.84 -26.21
CA ALA A 175 -14.46 -11.24 -25.85
C ALA A 175 -14.68 -12.18 -27.05
N ALA A 176 -15.57 -11.82 -27.97
CA ALA A 176 -15.78 -12.58 -29.21
C ALA A 176 -14.74 -12.28 -30.31
N GLY A 177 -13.97 -11.19 -30.19
CA GLY A 177 -12.93 -10.78 -31.16
C GLY A 177 -11.52 -10.66 -30.57
N GLY A 178 -11.29 -11.13 -29.35
CA GLY A 178 -10.05 -10.94 -28.58
C GLY A 178 -8.95 -11.97 -28.86
N SER A 179 -9.12 -12.87 -29.83
CA SER A 179 -7.99 -13.62 -30.36
C SER A 179 -7.36 -12.79 -31.48
N ARG A 180 -6.26 -12.12 -31.15
CA ARG A 180 -5.32 -11.57 -32.13
C ARG A 180 -4.46 -12.68 -32.75
N GLU A 181 -4.83 -13.95 -32.58
CA GLU A 181 -4.45 -15.01 -33.51
C GLU A 181 -5.50 -15.06 -34.61
N THR A 182 -5.03 -14.77 -35.82
CA THR A 182 -5.77 -14.96 -37.08
C THR A 182 -6.60 -16.24 -37.05
N GLN A 183 -7.91 -16.12 -37.29
CA GLN A 183 -8.76 -17.29 -37.56
C GLN A 183 -8.21 -18.00 -38.79
N PHE A 184 -7.49 -19.10 -38.57
CA PHE A 184 -6.97 -19.93 -39.64
C PHE A 184 -8.11 -20.80 -40.21
N ASP A 185 -8.28 -20.85 -41.54
CA ASP A 185 -9.25 -21.75 -42.19
C ASP A 185 -8.79 -23.20 -41.98
N GLN A 186 -9.55 -23.97 -41.19
CA GLN A 186 -9.23 -25.36 -40.85
C GLN A 186 -9.10 -26.25 -42.09
N ARG A 187 -9.68 -25.89 -43.24
CA ARG A 187 -9.53 -26.65 -44.49
C ARG A 187 -8.12 -26.56 -45.08
N LEU A 188 -7.33 -25.57 -44.67
CA LEU A 188 -5.94 -25.41 -45.13
C LEU A 188 -4.95 -26.32 -44.38
N PHE A 189 -5.33 -26.89 -43.23
CA PHE A 189 -4.39 -27.64 -42.37
C PHE A 189 -4.42 -29.17 -42.55
N ASN A 190 -5.39 -29.69 -43.31
CA ASN A 190 -5.52 -31.13 -43.60
C ASN A 190 -5.35 -31.44 -45.10
N GLN A 191 -4.45 -30.74 -45.78
CA GLN A 191 -4.00 -31.15 -47.12
C GLN A 191 -2.75 -32.03 -46.97
N SER A 192 -2.96 -33.29 -46.59
CA SER A 192 -1.93 -34.31 -46.77
C SER A 192 -1.85 -34.66 -48.26
N LYS A 193 -0.66 -34.46 -48.84
CA LYS A 193 -0.13 -34.91 -50.15
C LYS A 193 -1.11 -35.25 -51.28
#